data_AF-A0A6J1X3K1-F1
#
_entry.id   AF-A0A6J1X3K1-F1
#
_cell.length_a   1.000
_cell.length_b   1.000
_cell.length_c   1.000
_cell.angle_alpha   90.00
_cell.angle_beta   90.00
_cell.angle_gamma   90.00
#
_symmetry.space_group_name_H-M   'P 1'
#
loop_
_entity.id
_entity.type
_entity.pdbx_description
1 polymer ?
#
loop_
_entity_poly.entity_id
_entity_poly.type
_entity_poly.pdbx_seq_one_letter_code
_entity_poly.pdbx_strand_id
1 'polypeptide(L)'
;MSLVSCRLGDDPNHYYAVGTAILNPEESEPKQGRLLLFHWSEGKLVQVAEKEIKGACYSLVEFNGKLLASINSTVRLFEWTSDKELRLECSHFNNIVALFLKVKGDFILVGDLMRSMSLLQYKQMEGSFEEIARDYTPNWMTAVEILDDDTFLGAENSFNIFVCQKDSAATTDEERQQMSYLGQFNVGDMVNVMRLGSLVGQHADTAAPVSNPVLLATVTGAICLVVQLSQELYEFLHKLEERLTHTIKSVGKITHVFWRSFNTDIKTEPAEGFIDGDLIESFLDLSREKQQETVKGLQVSCLNLMNE
;
A
#
# COMPACT_ATOMS: atom_id res chain seq x y z
N MET A 1 2.77 13.71 -10.63
CA MET A 1 2.24 13.41 -11.98
C MET A 1 3.11 12.31 -12.57
N SER A 2 2.73 11.09 -12.27
CA SER A 2 3.27 9.78 -12.66
C SER A 2 4.35 9.60 -13.75
N LEU A 3 5.18 8.57 -13.52
CA LEU A 3 6.10 7.96 -14.47
C LEU A 3 6.07 6.44 -14.28
N VAL A 4 6.04 5.68 -15.37
CA VAL A 4 6.22 4.22 -15.35
C VAL A 4 7.07 3.76 -16.53
N SER A 5 7.92 2.75 -16.30
CA SER A 5 8.60 2.02 -17.37
C SER A 5 7.80 0.75 -17.67
N CYS A 6 7.39 0.54 -18.92
CA CYS A 6 6.50 -0.55 -19.28
C CYS A 6 6.73 -1.08 -20.70
N ARG A 7 6.20 -2.28 -20.96
CA ARG A 7 5.95 -2.81 -22.30
C ARG A 7 4.44 -2.86 -22.50
N LEU A 8 3.99 -2.57 -23.73
CA LEU A 8 2.57 -2.45 -24.02
C LEU A 8 2.19 -3.25 -25.27
N GLY A 9 1.04 -3.92 -25.21
CA GLY A 9 0.58 -4.88 -26.21
C GLY A 9 1.62 -5.96 -26.48
N ASP A 10 1.76 -6.31 -27.76
CA ASP A 10 2.78 -7.24 -28.25
C ASP A 10 4.08 -6.52 -28.69
N ASP A 11 4.21 -5.22 -28.40
CA ASP A 11 5.38 -4.44 -28.81
C ASP A 11 6.60 -4.80 -27.93
N PRO A 12 7.71 -5.29 -28.52
CA PRO A 12 8.90 -5.68 -27.73
C PRO A 12 9.63 -4.48 -27.12
N ASN A 13 9.33 -3.26 -27.56
CA ASN A 13 9.98 -2.05 -27.10
C ASN A 13 9.59 -1.72 -25.66
N HIS A 14 10.58 -1.24 -24.89
CA HIS A 14 10.34 -0.62 -23.60
C HIS A 14 10.03 0.87 -23.78
N TYR A 15 9.00 1.32 -23.07
CA TYR A 15 8.52 2.69 -23.08
C TYR A 15 8.59 3.30 -21.68
N TYR A 16 8.88 4.59 -21.62
CA TYR A 16 8.71 5.43 -20.45
C TYR A 16 7.44 6.26 -20.64
N ALA A 17 6.38 5.89 -19.94
CA ALA A 17 5.11 6.59 -19.96
C ALA A 17 5.09 7.66 -18.86
N VAL A 18 4.78 8.90 -19.24
CA VAL A 18 4.75 10.07 -18.37
C VAL A 18 3.35 10.65 -18.36
N GLY A 19 2.75 10.78 -17.18
CA GLY A 19 1.49 11.46 -16.98
C GLY A 19 1.73 12.90 -16.55
N THR A 20 1.05 13.86 -17.17
CA THR A 20 1.22 15.29 -16.88
C THR A 20 -0.11 15.96 -16.53
N ALA A 21 -0.02 17.19 -16.05
CA ALA A 21 -1.13 18.12 -15.86
C ALA A 21 -0.68 19.52 -16.30
N ILE A 22 -1.61 20.31 -16.81
CA ILE A 22 -1.42 21.74 -17.10
C ILE A 22 -2.01 22.51 -15.94
N LEU A 23 -1.17 23.23 -15.21
CA LEU A 23 -1.57 24.01 -14.04
C LEU A 23 -1.87 25.44 -14.47
N ASN A 24 -3.13 25.85 -14.33
CA ASN A 24 -3.54 27.25 -14.46
C ASN A 24 -3.83 27.80 -13.06
N PRO A 25 -3.17 28.88 -12.60
CA PRO A 25 -3.41 29.48 -11.29
C PRO A 25 -4.87 29.93 -11.05
N GLU A 26 -5.64 30.17 -12.11
CA GLU A 26 -7.06 30.53 -12.02
C GLU A 26 -7.99 29.33 -11.81
N GLU A 27 -7.48 28.10 -11.95
CA GLU A 27 -8.26 26.87 -11.81
C GLU A 27 -7.97 26.19 -10.47
N SER A 28 -9.03 25.78 -9.76
CA SER A 28 -8.91 25.02 -8.51
C SER A 28 -8.40 23.61 -8.72
N GLU A 29 -8.65 23.03 -9.90
CA GLU A 29 -8.21 21.70 -10.29
C GLU A 29 -7.75 21.70 -11.75
N PRO A 30 -6.70 20.92 -12.10
CA PRO A 30 -6.24 20.85 -13.49
C PRO A 30 -7.31 20.24 -14.38
N LYS A 31 -7.68 20.94 -15.46
CA LYS A 31 -8.66 20.46 -16.45
C LYS A 31 -8.03 19.79 -17.67
N GLN A 32 -6.71 19.93 -17.82
CA GLN A 32 -5.96 19.44 -18.98
C GLN A 32 -4.69 18.75 -18.52
N GLY A 33 -4.28 17.73 -19.27
CA GLY A 33 -3.05 16.98 -19.06
C GLY A 33 -2.75 16.10 -20.26
N ARG A 34 -1.66 15.34 -20.19
CA ARG A 34 -1.21 14.48 -21.29
C ARG A 34 -0.63 13.17 -20.75
N LEU A 35 -0.77 12.12 -21.55
CA LEU A 35 0.03 10.89 -21.43
C LEU A 35 1.04 10.90 -22.58
N LEU A 36 2.32 10.90 -22.25
CA LEU A 36 3.42 10.94 -23.21
C LEU A 36 4.18 9.61 -23.13
N LEU A 37 4.42 8.95 -24.26
CA LEU A 37 5.24 7.75 -24.31
C LEU A 37 6.56 8.07 -24.98
N PHE A 38 7.64 7.74 -24.29
CA PHE A 38 8.99 7.89 -24.81
C PHE A 38 9.66 6.54 -24.97
N HIS A 39 10.50 6.42 -25.98
CA HIS A 39 11.39 5.28 -26.18
C HIS A 39 12.85 5.76 -26.12
N TRP A 40 13.67 5.07 -25.34
CA TRP A 40 15.10 5.34 -25.28
C TRP A 40 15.83 4.47 -26.30
N SER A 41 16.43 5.11 -27.30
CA SER A 41 17.21 4.44 -28.32
C SER A 41 18.44 5.27 -28.69
N GLU A 42 19.58 4.60 -28.88
CA GLU A 42 20.83 5.21 -29.33
C GLU A 42 21.27 6.45 -28.52
N GLY A 43 21.08 6.40 -27.20
CA GLY A 43 21.46 7.50 -26.31
C GLY A 43 20.51 8.71 -26.34
N LYS A 44 19.34 8.57 -26.96
CA LYS A 44 18.33 9.64 -27.08
C LYS A 44 16.96 9.15 -26.65
N LEU A 45 16.21 10.06 -26.04
CA LEU A 45 14.80 9.86 -25.69
C LEU A 45 13.93 10.42 -26.82
N VAL A 46 13.14 9.56 -27.46
CA VAL A 46 12.26 9.92 -28.58
C VAL A 46 10.80 9.78 -28.15
N GLN A 47 9.99 10.81 -28.35
CA GLN A 47 8.54 10.73 -28.11
C GLN A 47 7.90 9.89 -29.22
N VAL A 48 7.18 8.85 -28.84
CA VAL A 48 6.54 7.89 -29.74
C VAL A 48 5.04 8.13 -29.85
N ALA A 49 4.39 8.47 -28.74
CA ALA A 49 2.96 8.73 -28.72
C ALA A 49 2.59 9.81 -27.70
N GLU A 50 1.44 10.43 -27.93
CA GLU A 50 0.85 11.43 -27.06
C GLU A 50 -0.67 11.26 -27.03
N LYS A 51 -1.25 11.35 -25.83
CA LYS A 51 -2.70 11.32 -25.63
C LYS A 51 -3.12 12.46 -24.71
N GLU A 52 -3.96 13.35 -25.23
CA GLU A 52 -4.58 14.38 -24.40
C GLU A 52 -5.60 13.78 -23.44
N ILE A 53 -5.59 14.28 -22.20
CA ILE A 53 -6.51 13.87 -21.14
C ILE A 53 -7.14 15.10 -20.47
N LYS A 54 -8.37 14.92 -19.99
CA LYS A 54 -9.15 15.97 -19.32
C LYS A 54 -8.93 15.92 -17.81
N GLY A 55 -7.72 16.27 -17.37
CA GLY A 55 -7.36 16.29 -15.95
C GLY A 55 -5.87 16.07 -15.71
N ALA A 56 -5.48 16.02 -14.44
CA ALA A 56 -4.14 15.65 -14.03
C ALA A 56 -4.01 14.13 -13.95
N CYS A 57 -2.93 13.58 -14.54
CA CYS A 57 -2.58 12.19 -14.31
C CYS A 57 -1.77 12.04 -13.01
N TYR A 58 -2.36 11.43 -11.99
CA TYR A 58 -1.74 11.27 -10.67
C TYR A 58 -0.85 10.03 -10.60
N SER A 59 -1.37 8.87 -11.03
CA SER A 59 -0.68 7.59 -11.05
C SER A 59 -0.74 6.91 -12.43
N LEU A 60 0.33 6.17 -12.76
CA LEU A 60 0.40 5.28 -13.93
C LEU A 60 0.92 3.92 -13.49
N VAL A 61 0.32 2.87 -14.04
CA VAL A 61 0.72 1.48 -13.78
C VAL A 61 0.60 0.68 -15.09
N GLU A 62 1.57 -0.20 -15.34
CA GLU A 62 1.44 -1.22 -16.39
C GLU A 62 0.45 -2.28 -15.92
N PHE A 63 -0.51 -2.64 -16.76
CA PHE A 63 -1.57 -3.56 -16.40
C PHE A 63 -1.88 -4.49 -17.56
N ASN A 64 -1.36 -5.72 -17.51
CA ASN A 64 -1.60 -6.76 -18.50
C ASN A 64 -1.33 -6.30 -19.96
N GLY A 65 -0.19 -5.63 -20.18
CA GLY A 65 0.19 -5.06 -21.48
C GLY A 65 -0.59 -3.78 -21.85
N LYS A 66 -1.41 -3.25 -20.96
CA LYS A 66 -2.15 -2.00 -21.14
C LYS A 66 -1.62 -0.93 -20.18
N LEU A 67 -2.01 0.32 -20.40
CA LEU A 67 -1.64 1.44 -19.54
C LEU A 67 -2.82 1.84 -18.67
N LEU A 68 -2.71 1.61 -17.37
CA LEU A 68 -3.69 2.04 -16.38
C LEU A 68 -3.29 3.42 -15.85
N ALA A 69 -4.23 4.37 -15.83
CA ALA A 69 -3.99 5.73 -15.38
C ALA A 69 -5.09 6.22 -14.43
N SER A 70 -4.70 6.94 -13.38
CA SER A 70 -5.65 7.74 -12.61
C SER A 70 -5.60 9.20 -13.05
N ILE A 71 -6.77 9.75 -13.41
CA ILE A 71 -6.95 11.08 -13.98
C ILE A 71 -8.09 11.77 -13.21
N ASN A 72 -7.75 12.71 -12.33
CA ASN A 72 -8.70 13.30 -11.36
C ASN A 72 -9.52 12.22 -10.64
N SER A 73 -10.85 12.27 -10.72
CA SER A 73 -11.78 11.30 -10.14
C SER A 73 -11.90 9.99 -10.94
N THR A 74 -11.18 9.83 -12.05
CA THR A 74 -11.37 8.70 -12.97
C THR A 74 -10.17 7.76 -12.98
N VAL A 75 -10.45 6.46 -12.97
CA VAL A 75 -9.45 5.42 -13.28
C VAL A 75 -9.74 4.94 -14.70
N ARG A 76 -8.75 4.95 -15.59
CA ARG A 76 -8.92 4.67 -17.01
C ARG A 76 -7.89 3.66 -17.50
N LEU A 77 -8.34 2.74 -18.35
CA LEU A 77 -7.49 1.77 -19.02
C LEU A 77 -7.30 2.15 -20.47
N PHE A 78 -6.05 2.18 -20.93
CA PHE A 78 -5.69 2.47 -22.30
C PHE A 78 -4.99 1.26 -22.94
N GLU A 79 -5.53 0.83 -24.08
CA GLU A 79 -4.92 -0.17 -24.94
C GLU A 79 -3.87 0.49 -25.85
N TRP A 80 -2.77 -0.22 -26.08
CA TRP A 80 -1.74 0.16 -27.05
C TRP A 80 -2.02 -0.46 -28.41
N THR A 81 -2.27 0.37 -29.41
CA THR A 81 -2.65 -0.08 -30.76
C THR A 81 -1.43 -0.41 -31.63
N SER A 82 -1.64 -1.16 -32.72
CA SER A 82 -0.61 -1.43 -33.73
C SER A 82 -0.04 -0.15 -34.37
N ASP A 83 -0.84 0.92 -34.40
CA ASP A 83 -0.46 2.22 -34.94
C ASP A 83 0.32 3.07 -33.93
N LYS A 84 0.69 2.49 -32.77
CA LYS A 84 1.40 3.14 -31.67
C LYS A 84 0.63 4.32 -31.07
N GLU A 85 -0.65 4.12 -30.83
CA GLU A 85 -1.51 5.08 -30.14
C GLU A 85 -2.15 4.48 -28.88
N LEU A 86 -2.50 5.36 -27.92
CA LEU A 86 -3.30 4.98 -26.76
C LEU A 86 -4.80 5.12 -27.07
N ARG A 87 -5.51 3.98 -27.08
CA ARG A 87 -6.97 3.94 -27.22
C ARG A 87 -7.61 3.71 -25.84
N LEU A 88 -8.56 4.57 -25.48
CA LEU A 88 -9.33 4.38 -24.24
C LEU A 88 -10.21 3.15 -24.38
N GLU A 89 -10.11 2.25 -23.42
CA GLU A 89 -10.90 1.01 -23.38
C GLU A 89 -12.07 1.15 -22.41
N CYS A 90 -11.79 1.42 -21.13
CA CYS A 90 -12.83 1.56 -20.10
C CYS A 90 -12.45 2.59 -19.04
N SER A 91 -13.43 2.94 -18.21
CA SER A 91 -13.28 3.96 -17.17
C SER A 91 -14.16 3.67 -15.96
N HIS A 92 -13.65 4.02 -14.79
CA HIS A 92 -14.37 4.00 -13.51
C HIS A 92 -14.38 5.41 -12.90
N PHE A 93 -15.52 5.83 -12.33
CA PHE A 93 -15.79 7.23 -11.94
C PHE A 93 -16.11 7.42 -10.44
N ASN A 94 -16.12 6.37 -9.62
CA ASN A 94 -16.54 6.44 -8.22
C ASN A 94 -15.40 6.83 -7.25
N ASN A 95 -14.68 7.92 -7.55
CA ASN A 95 -13.60 8.47 -6.71
C ASN A 95 -13.78 9.99 -6.58
N ILE A 96 -13.28 10.58 -5.49
CA ILE A 96 -13.14 12.03 -5.37
C ILE A 96 -11.89 12.45 -6.17
N VAL A 97 -10.73 11.91 -5.81
CA VAL A 97 -9.49 12.04 -6.57
C VAL A 97 -8.70 10.74 -6.39
N ALA A 98 -8.50 9.99 -7.48
CA ALA A 98 -7.75 8.75 -7.46
C ALA A 98 -6.24 9.05 -7.52
N LEU A 99 -5.57 9.06 -6.37
CA LEU A 99 -4.16 9.47 -6.26
C LEU A 99 -3.20 8.30 -6.42
N PHE A 100 -3.57 7.12 -5.92
CA PHE A 100 -2.67 5.97 -5.85
C PHE A 100 -3.30 4.78 -6.59
N LEU A 101 -2.46 4.02 -7.29
CA LEU A 101 -2.85 2.80 -7.98
C LEU A 101 -1.83 1.70 -7.70
N LYS A 102 -2.33 0.51 -7.39
CA LYS A 102 -1.56 -0.74 -7.28
C LYS A 102 -2.30 -1.85 -7.99
N VAL A 103 -1.57 -2.80 -8.55
CA VAL A 103 -2.16 -3.89 -9.35
C VAL A 103 -1.62 -5.24 -8.92
N LYS A 104 -2.47 -6.26 -8.95
CA LYS A 104 -2.10 -7.66 -8.74
C LYS A 104 -3.03 -8.55 -9.55
N GLY A 105 -2.50 -9.20 -10.59
CA GLY A 105 -3.33 -9.92 -11.55
C GLY A 105 -4.35 -8.98 -12.19
N ASP A 106 -5.64 -9.34 -12.12
CA ASP A 106 -6.74 -8.50 -12.62
C ASP A 106 -7.29 -7.51 -11.59
N PHE A 107 -6.76 -7.49 -10.36
CA PHE A 107 -7.18 -6.56 -9.31
C PHE A 107 -6.39 -5.25 -9.36
N ILE A 108 -7.10 -4.18 -9.09
CA ILE A 108 -6.60 -2.80 -9.05
C ILE A 108 -7.03 -2.19 -7.72
N LEU A 109 -6.07 -1.91 -6.85
CA LEU A 109 -6.30 -1.15 -5.63
C LEU A 109 -6.14 0.34 -5.91
N VAL A 110 -7.17 1.11 -5.58
CA VAL A 110 -7.22 2.57 -5.78
C VAL A 110 -7.19 3.24 -4.41
N GLY A 111 -6.22 4.11 -4.19
CA GLY A 111 -6.18 5.01 -3.03
C GLY A 111 -6.74 6.38 -3.41
N ASP A 112 -7.81 6.79 -2.74
CA ASP A 112 -8.50 8.05 -2.95
C ASP A 112 -8.04 9.13 -1.97
N LEU A 113 -8.11 10.41 -2.36
CA LEU A 113 -7.73 11.54 -1.51
C LEU A 113 -8.53 11.60 -0.19
N MET A 114 -9.81 11.20 -0.17
CA MET A 114 -10.69 11.33 1.01
C MET A 114 -11.61 10.12 1.25
N ARG A 115 -11.72 9.19 0.29
CA ARG A 115 -12.57 7.99 0.36
C ARG A 115 -11.77 6.71 0.55
N SER A 116 -10.73 6.75 1.37
CA SER A 116 -9.87 5.61 1.70
C SER A 116 -9.44 4.83 0.45
N MET A 117 -9.67 3.51 0.43
CA MET A 117 -9.32 2.63 -0.68
C MET A 117 -10.53 1.89 -1.27
N SER A 118 -10.45 1.58 -2.56
CA SER A 118 -11.36 0.69 -3.25
C SER A 118 -10.62 -0.34 -4.10
N LEU A 119 -11.23 -1.51 -4.25
CA LEU A 119 -10.72 -2.60 -5.07
C LEU A 119 -11.58 -2.73 -6.31
N LEU A 120 -10.96 -2.56 -7.47
CA LEU A 120 -11.57 -2.83 -8.76
C LEU A 120 -11.04 -4.17 -9.30
N GLN A 121 -11.85 -4.88 -10.06
CA GLN A 121 -11.42 -6.00 -10.89
C GLN A 121 -11.69 -5.67 -12.36
N TYR A 122 -10.72 -5.93 -13.22
CA TYR A 122 -10.91 -5.81 -14.65
C TYR A 122 -11.50 -7.10 -15.23
N LYS A 123 -12.70 -7.02 -15.81
CA LYS A 123 -13.35 -8.14 -16.49
C LYS A 123 -12.90 -8.18 -17.94
N GLN A 124 -11.85 -8.96 -18.22
CA GLN A 124 -11.24 -9.04 -19.55
C GLN A 124 -12.26 -9.34 -20.68
N MET A 125 -13.22 -10.23 -20.42
CA MET A 125 -14.25 -10.61 -21.40
C MET A 125 -15.25 -9.49 -21.71
N GLU A 126 -15.52 -8.61 -20.73
CA GLU A 126 -16.45 -7.50 -20.87
C GLU A 126 -15.75 -6.20 -21.28
N GLY A 127 -14.43 -6.12 -21.10
CA GLY A 127 -13.66 -4.90 -21.30
C GLY A 127 -14.07 -3.79 -20.32
N SER A 128 -14.43 -4.15 -19.08
CA SER A 128 -15.02 -3.24 -18.09
C SER A 128 -14.33 -3.38 -16.72
N PHE A 129 -14.52 -2.37 -15.86
CA PHE A 129 -14.15 -2.46 -14.44
C PHE A 129 -15.39 -2.78 -13.61
N GLU A 130 -15.23 -3.67 -12.65
CA GLU A 130 -16.19 -3.94 -11.57
C GLU A 130 -15.59 -3.50 -10.23
N GLU A 131 -16.32 -2.71 -9.44
CA GLU A 131 -15.91 -2.41 -8.05
C GLU A 131 -16.29 -3.59 -7.15
N ILE A 132 -15.28 -4.26 -6.60
CA ILE A 132 -15.45 -5.49 -5.80
C ILE A 132 -15.72 -5.15 -4.35
N ALA A 133 -14.93 -4.26 -3.78
CA ALA A 133 -15.04 -3.87 -2.38
C ALA A 133 -14.49 -2.46 -2.14
N ARG A 134 -14.90 -1.84 -1.04
CA ARG A 134 -14.48 -0.50 -0.63
C ARG A 134 -14.41 -0.39 0.89
N ASP A 135 -13.42 0.38 1.36
CA ASP A 135 -13.45 0.95 2.71
C ASP A 135 -14.26 2.25 2.70
N TYR A 136 -15.36 2.28 3.45
CA TYR A 136 -16.26 3.43 3.55
C TYR A 136 -15.81 4.47 4.60
N THR A 137 -14.70 4.22 5.28
CA THR A 137 -14.12 5.16 6.25
C THR A 137 -13.51 6.36 5.52
N PRO A 138 -13.70 7.61 6.00
CA PRO A 138 -13.16 8.80 5.34
C PRO A 138 -11.66 9.01 5.65
N ASN A 139 -10.82 8.07 5.23
CA ASN A 139 -9.36 8.21 5.38
C ASN A 139 -8.77 9.00 4.22
N TRP A 140 -7.85 9.90 4.55
CA TRP A 140 -7.15 10.72 3.57
C TRP A 140 -5.82 10.07 3.24
N MET A 141 -5.78 9.36 2.11
CA MET A 141 -4.69 8.44 1.83
C MET A 141 -3.39 9.16 1.49
N THR A 142 -2.28 8.58 1.94
CA THR A 142 -0.90 9.03 1.65
C THR A 142 -0.10 7.98 0.88
N ALA A 143 -0.41 6.69 1.07
CA ALA A 143 0.09 5.58 0.26
C ALA A 143 -0.83 4.34 0.41
N VAL A 144 -0.78 3.44 -0.57
CA VAL A 144 -1.44 2.12 -0.53
C VAL A 144 -0.53 1.03 -1.09
N GLU A 145 -0.72 -0.21 -0.65
CA GLU A 145 -0.07 -1.41 -1.19
C GLU A 145 -0.97 -2.64 -1.10
N ILE A 146 -0.82 -3.56 -2.07
CA ILE A 146 -1.48 -4.87 -2.03
C ILE A 146 -0.54 -5.84 -1.31
N LEU A 147 -0.98 -6.43 -0.20
CA LEU A 147 -0.18 -7.40 0.56
C LEU A 147 -0.35 -8.81 -0.03
N ASP A 148 -1.59 -9.24 -0.18
CA ASP A 148 -1.94 -10.52 -0.79
C ASP A 148 -3.23 -10.39 -1.63
N ASP A 149 -3.93 -11.49 -1.90
CA ASP A 149 -5.15 -11.45 -2.74
C ASP A 149 -6.34 -10.86 -1.99
N ASP A 150 -6.35 -10.90 -0.66
CA ASP A 150 -7.47 -10.52 0.18
C ASP A 150 -7.18 -9.30 1.07
N THR A 151 -5.90 -8.98 1.32
CA THR A 151 -5.48 -7.93 2.27
C THR A 151 -4.70 -6.79 1.62
N PHE A 152 -4.99 -5.57 2.09
CA PHE A 152 -4.52 -4.31 1.51
C PHE A 152 -4.01 -3.39 2.62
N LEU A 153 -2.81 -2.84 2.44
CA LEU A 153 -2.19 -1.90 3.36
C LEU A 153 -2.46 -0.46 2.92
N GLY A 154 -2.89 0.38 3.85
CA GLY A 154 -3.11 1.80 3.66
C GLY A 154 -2.32 2.63 4.66
N ALA A 155 -1.89 3.82 4.24
CA ALA A 155 -1.43 4.88 5.11
C ALA A 155 -2.28 6.13 4.91
N GLU A 156 -2.54 6.87 5.97
CA GLU A 156 -3.35 8.09 5.95
C GLU A 156 -2.62 9.31 6.55
N ASN A 157 -3.23 10.48 6.46
CA ASN A 157 -2.59 11.77 6.74
C ASN A 157 -2.38 12.08 8.23
N SER A 158 -3.02 11.33 9.13
CA SER A 158 -2.86 11.41 10.59
C SER A 158 -1.76 10.47 11.11
N PHE A 159 -0.86 10.03 10.22
CA PHE A 159 0.33 9.22 10.50
C PHE A 159 0.04 7.77 10.90
N ASN A 160 -1.16 7.27 10.62
CA ASN A 160 -1.51 5.89 10.84
C ASN A 160 -1.34 5.05 9.58
N ILE A 161 -1.11 3.76 9.81
CA ILE A 161 -1.28 2.69 8.84
C ILE A 161 -2.41 1.77 9.28
N PHE A 162 -3.04 1.11 8.31
CA PHE A 162 -4.12 0.15 8.56
C PHE A 162 -4.14 -0.93 7.48
N VAL A 163 -4.67 -2.09 7.82
CA VAL A 163 -4.88 -3.20 6.88
C VAL A 163 -6.37 -3.43 6.75
N CYS A 164 -6.85 -3.40 5.52
CA CYS A 164 -8.19 -3.79 5.14
C CYS A 164 -8.19 -5.19 4.52
N GLN A 165 -9.28 -5.92 4.68
CA GLN A 165 -9.51 -7.21 4.03
C GLN A 165 -10.83 -7.20 3.28
N LYS A 166 -10.88 -7.85 2.11
CA LYS A 166 -12.15 -8.21 1.48
C LYS A 166 -12.67 -9.54 2.05
N ASP A 167 -13.95 -9.59 2.40
CA ASP A 167 -14.58 -10.83 2.85
C ASP A 167 -15.09 -11.63 1.64
N SER A 168 -14.24 -12.53 1.14
CA SER A 168 -14.62 -13.43 0.04
C SER A 168 -15.61 -14.52 0.46
N ALA A 169 -15.77 -14.77 1.78
CA ALA A 169 -16.65 -15.80 2.33
C ALA A 169 -18.02 -15.24 2.76
N ALA A 170 -18.18 -13.92 2.76
CA ALA A 170 -19.44 -13.24 3.05
C ALA A 170 -20.60 -13.80 2.23
N THR A 171 -21.77 -13.90 2.88
CA THR A 171 -22.95 -14.56 2.29
C THR A 171 -23.77 -13.60 1.43
N THR A 172 -23.77 -12.32 1.78
CA THR A 172 -24.50 -11.26 1.07
C THR A 172 -23.56 -10.45 0.16
N ASP A 173 -24.12 -9.85 -0.89
CA ASP A 173 -23.35 -8.95 -1.77
C ASP A 173 -22.91 -7.68 -1.03
N GLU A 174 -23.72 -7.19 -0.10
CA GLU A 174 -23.44 -5.98 0.69
C GLU A 174 -22.21 -6.17 1.60
N GLU A 175 -22.12 -7.33 2.26
CA GLU A 175 -20.95 -7.68 3.08
C GLU A 175 -19.69 -7.86 2.22
N ARG A 176 -19.80 -8.51 1.05
CA ARG A 176 -18.68 -8.68 0.11
C ARG A 176 -18.11 -7.34 -0.40
N GLN A 177 -18.97 -6.34 -0.54
CA GLN A 177 -18.59 -5.01 -1.01
C GLN A 177 -17.93 -4.14 0.07
N GLN A 178 -17.97 -4.56 1.34
CA GLN A 178 -17.37 -3.82 2.44
C GLN A 178 -16.01 -4.40 2.81
N MET A 179 -14.99 -3.56 2.82
CA MET A 179 -13.70 -3.93 3.41
C MET A 179 -13.76 -3.81 4.93
N SER A 180 -13.31 -4.85 5.64
CA SER A 180 -13.18 -4.86 7.10
C SER A 180 -11.75 -4.51 7.52
N TYR A 181 -11.58 -3.96 8.72
CA TYR A 181 -10.25 -3.66 9.27
C TYR A 181 -9.70 -4.92 9.94
N LEU A 182 -8.50 -5.33 9.54
CA LEU A 182 -7.73 -6.38 10.21
C LEU A 182 -6.72 -5.83 11.20
N GLY A 183 -6.26 -4.60 10.99
CA GLY A 183 -5.29 -3.99 11.88
C GLY A 183 -5.12 -2.50 11.62
N GLN A 184 -4.62 -1.82 12.64
CA GLN A 184 -4.39 -0.38 12.64
C GLN A 184 -3.29 -0.01 13.63
N PHE A 185 -2.48 0.99 13.27
CA PHE A 185 -1.27 1.34 14.02
C PHE A 185 -0.81 2.77 13.71
N ASN A 186 -0.44 3.54 14.73
CA ASN A 186 0.17 4.86 14.55
C ASN A 186 1.69 4.74 14.37
N VAL A 187 2.17 5.07 13.16
CA VAL A 187 3.59 5.07 12.83
C VAL A 187 4.30 6.26 13.46
N GLY A 188 3.60 7.40 13.55
CA GLY A 188 4.13 8.67 14.04
C GLY A 188 4.81 9.51 12.95
N ASP A 189 4.72 9.09 11.69
CA ASP A 189 5.21 9.84 10.52
C ASP A 189 4.35 9.59 9.27
N MET A 190 4.41 10.50 8.32
CA MET A 190 3.66 10.43 7.06
C MET A 190 4.38 9.55 6.03
N VAL A 191 3.76 8.43 5.68
CA VAL A 191 4.27 7.50 4.67
C VAL A 191 3.98 8.05 3.27
N ASN A 192 5.02 8.25 2.45
CA ASN A 192 4.88 8.76 1.08
C ASN A 192 4.87 7.65 0.03
N VAL A 193 5.56 6.54 0.27
CA VAL A 193 5.70 5.46 -0.70
C VAL A 193 5.77 4.11 -0.02
N MET A 194 5.07 3.15 -0.64
CA MET A 194 5.12 1.74 -0.30
C MET A 194 5.64 0.92 -1.50
N ARG A 195 6.56 0.01 -1.23
CA ARG A 195 7.15 -0.89 -2.21
C ARG A 195 7.35 -2.29 -1.63
N LEU A 196 6.77 -3.29 -2.28
CA LEU A 196 7.13 -4.69 -2.08
C LEU A 196 8.63 -4.89 -2.32
N GLY A 197 9.31 -5.52 -1.36
CA GLY A 197 10.73 -5.79 -1.43
C GLY A 197 11.40 -5.86 -0.06
N SER A 198 12.64 -6.36 -0.04
CA SER A 198 13.49 -6.41 1.14
C SER A 198 14.88 -5.87 0.79
N LEU A 199 15.55 -5.28 1.77
CA LEU A 199 16.94 -4.83 1.66
C LEU A 199 17.93 -5.94 2.06
N VAL A 200 17.45 -7.03 2.64
CA VAL A 200 18.26 -8.18 3.04
C VAL A 200 18.23 -9.20 1.91
N GLY A 201 19.39 -9.78 1.59
CA GLY A 201 19.45 -10.90 0.64
C GLY A 201 18.57 -12.05 1.11
N GLN A 202 17.99 -12.82 0.17
CA GLN A 202 17.27 -14.06 0.50
C GLN A 202 18.26 -15.05 1.10
N HIS A 203 18.44 -15.01 2.42
CA HIS A 203 19.22 -15.97 3.15
C HIS A 203 18.31 -17.14 3.50
N ALA A 204 18.74 -18.36 3.16
CA ALA A 204 18.03 -19.59 3.47
C ALA A 204 17.85 -19.82 4.99
N ASP A 205 18.59 -19.09 5.83
CA ASP A 205 18.69 -19.29 7.28
C ASP A 205 17.99 -18.20 8.13
N THR A 206 16.98 -17.49 7.60
CA THR A 206 16.18 -16.61 8.46
C THR A 206 15.28 -17.45 9.36
N ALA A 207 15.59 -17.44 10.66
CA ALA A 207 14.85 -18.14 11.70
C ALA A 207 13.33 -17.86 11.65
N ALA A 208 12.90 -16.62 11.34
CA ALA A 208 11.47 -16.30 11.23
C ALA A 208 11.03 -16.27 9.74
N PRO A 209 10.11 -17.15 9.30
CA PRO A 209 9.51 -17.03 7.98
C PRO A 209 8.57 -15.81 7.98
N VAL A 210 9.02 -14.72 7.36
CA VAL A 210 8.21 -13.53 7.12
C VAL A 210 7.79 -13.49 5.65
N SER A 211 6.51 -13.22 5.39
CA SER A 211 5.98 -13.13 4.02
C SER A 211 5.68 -11.67 3.63
N ASN A 212 5.74 -11.42 2.32
CA ASN A 212 5.32 -10.17 1.68
C ASN A 212 5.91 -8.90 2.32
N PRO A 213 7.24 -8.76 2.38
CA PRO A 213 7.87 -7.57 2.95
C PRO A 213 7.53 -6.32 2.13
N VAL A 214 7.07 -5.27 2.83
CA VAL A 214 6.79 -3.96 2.25
C VAL A 214 7.70 -2.92 2.89
N LEU A 215 8.52 -2.26 2.09
CA LEU A 215 9.27 -1.08 2.49
C LEU A 215 8.37 0.15 2.45
N LEU A 216 8.37 0.90 3.53
CA LEU A 216 7.69 2.19 3.69
C LEU A 216 8.78 3.27 3.77
N ALA A 217 8.59 4.39 3.08
CA ALA A 217 9.44 5.56 3.28
C ALA A 217 8.61 6.80 3.61
N THR A 218 9.08 7.57 4.58
CA THR A 218 8.33 8.66 5.21
C THR A 218 8.85 10.05 4.85
N VAL A 219 8.09 11.08 5.21
CA VAL A 219 8.47 12.49 4.99
C VAL A 219 9.73 12.87 5.77
N THR A 220 9.94 12.36 6.98
CA THR A 220 11.15 12.69 7.76
C THR A 220 12.40 11.92 7.31
N GLY A 221 12.26 11.00 6.36
CA GLY A 221 13.36 10.20 5.81
C GLY A 221 13.56 8.85 6.50
N ALA A 222 12.62 8.43 7.37
CA ALA A 222 12.63 7.07 7.91
C ALA A 222 12.28 6.05 6.84
N ILE A 223 12.91 4.87 6.92
CA ILE A 223 12.59 3.70 6.11
C ILE A 223 12.15 2.60 7.07
N CYS A 224 10.92 2.14 6.94
CA CYS A 224 10.32 1.11 7.78
C CYS A 224 10.07 -0.15 6.95
N LEU A 225 9.96 -1.29 7.63
CA LEU A 225 9.61 -2.57 7.02
C LEU A 225 8.34 -3.11 7.69
N VAL A 226 7.33 -3.43 6.88
CA VAL A 226 6.12 -4.15 7.32
C VAL A 226 6.20 -5.57 6.76
N VAL A 227 5.93 -6.56 7.61
CA VAL A 227 5.92 -7.99 7.26
C VAL A 227 4.69 -8.67 7.83
N GLN A 228 4.18 -9.70 7.13
CA GLN A 228 3.11 -10.53 7.66
C GLN A 228 3.68 -11.62 8.57
N LEU A 229 3.03 -11.83 9.71
CA LEU A 229 3.39 -12.83 10.72
C LEU A 229 2.40 -14.00 10.69
N SER A 230 2.86 -15.19 11.05
CA SER A 230 1.93 -16.27 11.40
C SER A 230 1.18 -15.91 12.68
N GLN A 231 -0.03 -16.46 12.85
CA GLN A 231 -0.83 -16.22 14.06
C GLN A 231 -0.06 -16.61 15.34
N GLU A 232 0.64 -17.75 15.34
CA GLU A 232 1.43 -18.21 16.48
C GLU A 232 2.55 -17.21 16.84
N LEU A 233 3.24 -16.68 15.84
CA LEU A 233 4.31 -15.71 16.05
C LEU A 233 3.75 -14.35 16.52
N TYR A 234 2.64 -13.90 15.95
CA TYR A 234 1.94 -12.70 16.39
C TYR A 234 1.53 -12.79 17.86
N GLU A 235 0.88 -13.89 18.27
CA GLU A 235 0.45 -14.09 19.67
C GLU A 235 1.63 -14.11 20.65
N PHE A 236 2.76 -14.70 20.23
CA PHE A 236 4.00 -14.69 21.02
C PHE A 236 4.57 -13.27 21.16
N LEU A 237 4.74 -12.57 20.04
CA LEU A 237 5.31 -11.23 20.01
C LEU A 237 4.42 -10.20 20.71
N HIS A 238 3.10 -10.31 20.58
CA HIS A 238 2.14 -9.46 21.30
C HIS A 238 2.30 -9.59 22.82
N LYS A 239 2.42 -10.82 23.34
CA LYS A 239 2.67 -11.05 24.77
C LYS A 239 4.03 -10.51 25.20
N LEU A 240 5.05 -10.60 24.35
CA LEU A 240 6.37 -10.04 24.62
C LEU A 240 6.32 -8.51 24.66
N GLU A 241 5.67 -7.88 23.68
CA GLU A 241 5.45 -6.43 23.59
C GLU A 241 4.76 -5.90 24.85
N GLU A 242 3.64 -6.51 25.25
CA GLU A 242 2.90 -6.13 26.45
C GLU A 242 3.81 -6.12 27.69
N ARG A 243 4.66 -7.14 27.85
CA ARG A 243 5.60 -7.22 28.99
C ARG A 243 6.76 -6.23 28.89
N LEU A 244 7.22 -5.94 27.68
CA LEU A 244 8.24 -4.91 27.43
C LEU A 244 7.75 -3.53 27.84
N THR A 245 6.47 -3.19 27.59
CA THR A 245 5.90 -1.90 28.03
C THR A 245 5.96 -1.70 29.55
N HIS A 246 5.92 -2.77 30.34
CA HIS A 246 6.06 -2.72 31.80
C HIS A 246 7.53 -2.66 32.26
N THR A 247 8.43 -3.30 31.52
CA THR A 247 9.86 -3.38 31.85
C THR A 247 10.61 -2.09 31.47
N ILE A 248 10.22 -1.48 30.35
CA ILE A 248 10.86 -0.29 29.79
C ILE A 248 10.15 0.96 30.30
N LYS A 249 10.91 1.85 30.92
CA LYS A 249 10.39 3.13 31.40
C LYS A 249 10.37 4.14 30.25
N SER A 250 9.18 4.52 29.82
CA SER A 250 8.99 5.54 28.79
C SER A 250 9.49 6.93 29.24
N VAL A 251 10.16 7.63 28.33
CA VAL A 251 10.56 9.02 28.52
C VAL A 251 9.30 9.90 28.53
N GLY A 252 9.17 10.78 29.52
CA GLY A 252 7.97 11.61 29.66
C GLY A 252 6.71 10.89 30.15
N LYS A 253 6.82 9.59 30.53
CA LYS A 253 5.70 8.77 31.03
C LYS A 253 4.53 8.63 30.04
N ILE A 254 4.80 8.72 28.74
CA ILE A 254 3.81 8.46 27.70
C ILE A 254 3.66 6.94 27.57
N THR A 255 2.44 6.41 27.65
CA THR A 255 2.23 4.97 27.52
C THR A 255 2.40 4.55 26.06
N HIS A 256 3.05 3.41 25.82
CA HIS A 256 3.27 2.88 24.47
C HIS A 256 1.95 2.64 23.74
N VAL A 257 0.95 2.08 24.43
CA VAL A 257 -0.41 1.89 23.90
C VAL A 257 -0.99 3.21 23.40
N PHE A 258 -0.89 4.30 24.17
CA PHE A 258 -1.41 5.61 23.74
C PHE A 258 -0.67 6.13 22.51
N TRP A 259 0.65 5.96 22.46
CA TRP A 259 1.47 6.40 21.32
C TRP A 259 1.11 5.63 20.03
N ARG A 260 0.89 4.33 20.11
CA ARG A 260 0.58 3.49 18.94
C ARG A 260 -0.89 3.43 18.56
N SER A 261 -1.81 3.90 19.42
CA SER A 261 -3.25 3.99 19.12
C SER A 261 -3.51 4.70 17.80
N PHE A 262 -4.35 4.08 16.96
CA PHE A 262 -4.86 4.72 15.76
C PHE A 262 -5.59 6.01 16.14
N ASN A 263 -5.15 7.15 15.61
CA ASN A 263 -5.64 8.45 16.03
C ASN A 263 -5.87 9.39 14.86
N THR A 264 -7.11 9.83 14.68
CA THR A 264 -7.53 10.85 13.71
C THR A 264 -8.36 11.92 14.41
N ASP A 265 -8.73 12.98 13.69
CA ASP A 265 -9.63 14.02 14.22
C ASP A 265 -11.03 13.50 14.58
N ILE A 266 -11.40 12.32 14.07
CA ILE A 266 -12.74 11.74 14.22
C ILE A 266 -12.76 10.64 15.29
N LYS A 267 -11.70 9.84 15.37
CA LYS A 267 -11.64 8.68 16.28
C LYS A 267 -10.24 8.43 16.84
N THR A 268 -10.22 7.90 18.05
CA THR A 268 -9.04 7.30 18.66
C THR A 268 -9.38 5.87 19.06
N GLU A 269 -8.65 4.91 18.53
CA GLU A 269 -8.86 3.48 18.79
C GLU A 269 -7.52 2.80 19.11
N PRO A 270 -7.49 1.76 19.94
CA PRO A 270 -6.26 1.02 20.22
C PRO A 270 -5.61 0.47 18.94
N ALA A 271 -4.29 0.31 18.97
CA ALA A 271 -3.59 -0.46 17.95
C ALA A 271 -4.04 -1.92 18.01
N GLU A 272 -4.27 -2.52 16.84
CA GLU A 272 -4.70 -3.91 16.70
C GLU A 272 -4.07 -4.51 15.44
N GLY A 273 -3.76 -5.81 15.45
CA GLY A 273 -3.23 -6.51 14.27
C GLY A 273 -1.81 -6.10 13.84
N PHE A 274 -1.11 -5.32 14.66
CA PHE A 274 0.27 -4.87 14.43
C PHE A 274 1.13 -5.10 15.68
N ILE A 275 2.43 -5.31 15.46
CA ILE A 275 3.46 -5.40 16.50
C ILE A 275 4.51 -4.33 16.22
N ASP A 276 4.92 -3.59 17.25
CA ASP A 276 5.99 -2.60 17.17
C ASP A 276 7.37 -3.28 17.19
N GLY A 277 7.94 -3.48 16.00
CA GLY A 277 9.26 -4.09 15.83
C GLY A 277 10.36 -3.37 16.61
N ASP A 278 10.32 -2.03 16.69
CA ASP A 278 11.32 -1.24 17.42
C ASP A 278 11.29 -1.56 18.93
N LEU A 279 10.08 -1.74 19.48
CA LEU A 279 9.93 -2.13 20.88
C LEU A 279 10.42 -3.55 21.10
N ILE A 280 10.10 -4.50 20.21
CA ILE A 280 10.59 -5.88 20.29
C ILE A 280 12.12 -5.93 20.24
N GLU A 281 12.75 -5.21 19.31
CA GLU A 281 14.21 -5.18 19.15
C GLU A 281 14.93 -4.64 20.40
N SER A 282 14.32 -3.66 21.08
CA SER A 282 14.86 -3.08 22.31
C SER A 282 15.05 -4.09 23.45
N PHE A 283 14.41 -5.28 23.38
CA PHE A 283 14.67 -6.38 24.30
C PHE A 283 16.15 -6.77 24.37
N LEU A 284 16.85 -6.69 23.23
CA LEU A 284 18.27 -7.05 23.13
C LEU A 284 19.19 -6.08 23.88
N ASP A 285 18.75 -4.83 24.07
CA ASP A 285 19.48 -3.79 24.80
C ASP A 285 19.26 -3.85 26.33
N LEU A 286 18.31 -4.66 26.79
CA LEU A 286 18.04 -4.82 28.22
C LEU A 286 19.15 -5.59 28.95
N SER A 287 19.33 -5.32 30.25
CA SER A 287 20.20 -6.13 31.09
C SER A 287 19.68 -7.57 31.19
N ARG A 288 20.58 -8.54 31.41
CA ARG A 288 20.20 -9.96 31.55
C ARG A 288 19.12 -10.19 32.61
N GLU A 289 19.18 -9.45 33.72
CA GLU A 289 18.17 -9.52 34.78
C GLU A 289 16.79 -9.10 34.28
N LYS A 290 16.71 -7.97 33.56
CA LYS A 290 15.45 -7.49 32.97
C LYS A 290 14.95 -8.41 31.87
N GLN A 291 15.83 -8.95 31.03
CA GLN A 291 15.44 -9.93 30.01
C GLN A 291 14.76 -11.14 30.66
N GLN A 292 15.35 -11.70 31.72
CA GLN A 292 14.79 -12.83 32.46
C GLN A 292 13.46 -12.48 33.13
N GLU A 293 13.33 -11.27 33.68
CA GLU A 293 12.08 -10.76 34.23
C GLU A 293 10.98 -10.68 33.15
N THR A 294 11.28 -10.08 32.01
CA THR A 294 10.33 -9.92 30.89
C THR A 294 9.85 -11.28 30.37
N VAL A 295 10.74 -12.25 30.17
CA VAL A 295 10.33 -13.56 29.61
C VAL A 295 9.76 -14.53 30.65
N LYS A 296 9.71 -14.16 31.94
CA LYS A 296 9.31 -15.06 33.03
C LYS A 296 7.88 -15.57 32.83
N GLY A 297 7.72 -16.88 32.62
CA GLY A 297 6.41 -17.49 32.38
C GLY A 297 5.83 -17.20 30.99
N LEU A 298 6.64 -16.69 30.05
CA LEU A 298 6.30 -16.71 28.63
C LEU A 298 6.56 -18.13 28.12
N GLN A 299 5.55 -18.77 27.57
CA GLN A 299 5.71 -20.08 26.95
C GLN A 299 5.95 -19.90 25.46
N VAL A 300 7.02 -20.51 24.96
CA VAL A 300 7.19 -20.72 23.53
C VAL A 300 6.42 -22.00 23.21
N SER A 301 5.17 -21.88 22.76
CA SER A 301 4.54 -22.99 22.04
C SER A 301 5.42 -23.22 20.84
N CYS A 302 6.13 -24.35 20.79
CA CYS A 302 7.21 -24.64 19.85
C CYS A 302 7.00 -24.02 18.46
N LEU A 303 7.50 -22.81 18.25
CA LEU A 303 7.94 -22.38 16.94
C LEU A 303 8.97 -23.44 16.56
N ASN A 304 8.73 -24.20 15.49
CA ASN A 304 9.67 -25.19 14.95
C ASN A 304 10.94 -24.49 14.43
N LEU A 305 11.68 -23.85 15.33
CA LEU A 305 12.88 -23.05 15.09
C LEU A 305 14.17 -23.85 15.28
N MET A 306 14.05 -25.16 15.49
CA MET A 306 15.18 -26.07 15.57
C MET A 306 14.75 -27.43 15.03
N ASN A 307 14.93 -27.63 13.72
CA ASN A 307 15.36 -28.90 13.11
C ASN A 307 15.46 -28.69 11.59
N GLU A 308 16.57 -28.11 11.14
CA GLU A 308 17.47 -28.67 10.12
C GLU A 308 18.84 -27.99 10.23
#